data_AF-A0A413URJ0-F1
#
_entry.id   AF-A0A413URJ0-F1
#
_cell.length_a   1.000
_cell.length_b   1.000
_cell.length_c   1.000
_cell.angle_alpha   90.00
_cell.angle_beta   90.00
_cell.angle_gamma   90.00
#
_symmetry.space_group_name_H-M   'P 1'
#
loop_
_entity.id
_entity.type
_entity.pdbx_description
1 polymer ?
#
loop_
_entity_poly.entity_id
_entity_poly.type
_entity_poly.pdbx_seq_one_letter_code
_entity_poly.pdbx_strand_id
1 'polypeptide(L)'
;MSDARSLRKQFNRMLATLLVALAAAGAVTYAWYIYNANRHITDVKMAAGTGVTFLISNEYDGEYKTNAGLSFSGLLDPVSTDNVLNGFQKVTGFTGGTTQDSLFASMFGAAEHSDYYKTSLYLATNSAATDVYLSGIDFTEQDPANPISTALRVGLVTYAPGQGDTVTGQYVFEVSGERNPQARYNTLDGKDAGENEQNHLVLDSTRSDGTTVHFDQLTSANFCDYNEDTGIVSLKEATTKICSLPAAAKGANRSTPVRVDVYVWLEGCDPDCTNNLAATSLQSLALRFAGKRS
;
A
#
# COMPACT_ATOMS: atom_id res chain seq x y z
N MET A 1 5.26 -60.26 -24.81
CA MET A 1 5.24 -59.12 -25.78
C MET A 1 3.97 -58.24 -25.71
N SER A 2 2.95 -58.60 -24.92
CA SER A 2 1.71 -57.80 -24.75
C SER A 2 1.87 -56.68 -23.70
N ASP A 3 2.54 -56.96 -22.57
CA ASP A 3 2.66 -56.01 -21.45
C ASP A 3 3.50 -54.79 -21.78
N ALA A 4 4.59 -54.94 -22.52
CA ALA A 4 5.44 -53.81 -22.91
C ALA A 4 4.69 -52.78 -23.77
N ARG A 5 3.71 -53.22 -24.60
CA ARG A 5 2.88 -52.30 -25.40
C ARG A 5 1.80 -51.62 -24.56
N SER A 6 1.24 -52.33 -23.58
CA SER A 6 0.28 -51.78 -22.62
C SER A 6 0.93 -50.70 -21.76
N LEU A 7 2.12 -51.00 -21.21
CA LEU A 7 2.91 -50.06 -20.42
C LEU A 7 3.28 -48.82 -21.23
N ARG A 8 3.69 -48.98 -22.49
CA ARG A 8 4.05 -47.85 -23.37
C ARG A 8 2.84 -46.97 -23.72
N LYS A 9 1.65 -47.55 -23.86
CA LYS A 9 0.39 -46.79 -24.07
C LYS A 9 -0.04 -46.05 -22.80
N GLN A 10 0.10 -46.68 -21.63
CA GLN A 10 -0.20 -46.02 -20.35
C GLN A 10 0.80 -44.90 -20.06
N PHE A 11 2.09 -45.12 -20.32
CA PHE A 11 3.14 -44.11 -20.17
C PHE A 11 2.94 -42.94 -21.13
N ASN A 12 2.60 -43.20 -22.41
CA ASN A 12 2.32 -42.13 -23.37
C ASN A 12 1.05 -41.34 -23.02
N ARG A 13 0.03 -41.99 -22.43
CA ARG A 13 -1.15 -41.29 -21.92
C ARG A 13 -0.79 -40.43 -20.72
N MET A 14 -0.03 -40.96 -19.76
CA MET A 14 0.40 -40.21 -18.58
C MET A 14 1.29 -39.02 -18.94
N LEU A 15 2.18 -39.20 -19.91
CA LEU A 15 3.02 -38.14 -20.47
C LEU A 15 2.18 -37.09 -21.21
N ALA A 16 1.18 -37.50 -21.98
CA ALA A 16 0.26 -36.56 -22.63
C ALA A 16 -0.58 -35.78 -21.60
N THR A 17 -1.07 -36.43 -20.54
CA THR A 17 -1.76 -35.75 -19.44
C THR A 17 -0.84 -34.79 -18.69
N LEU A 18 0.42 -35.18 -18.46
CA LEU A 18 1.44 -34.32 -17.86
C LEU A 18 1.77 -33.14 -18.76
N LEU A 19 1.85 -33.33 -20.08
CA LEU A 19 2.08 -32.27 -21.06
C LEU A 19 0.88 -31.33 -21.20
N VAL A 20 -0.36 -31.82 -21.10
CA VAL A 20 -1.56 -30.99 -21.03
C VAL A 20 -1.64 -30.24 -19.70
N ALA A 21 -1.27 -30.87 -18.59
CA ALA A 21 -1.15 -30.20 -17.29
C ALA A 21 -0.01 -29.17 -17.27
N LEU A 22 1.10 -29.41 -17.97
CA LEU A 22 2.20 -28.47 -18.18
C LEU A 22 1.85 -27.37 -19.18
N ALA A 23 0.99 -27.62 -20.16
CA ALA A 23 0.47 -26.60 -21.07
C ALA A 23 -0.62 -25.75 -20.40
N ALA A 24 -1.43 -26.35 -19.51
CA ALA A 24 -2.35 -25.62 -18.64
C ALA A 24 -1.58 -24.85 -17.55
N ALA A 25 -0.50 -25.41 -16.99
CA ALA A 25 0.39 -24.68 -16.09
C ALA A 25 1.22 -23.63 -16.83
N GLY A 26 1.57 -23.85 -18.11
CA GLY A 26 2.27 -22.91 -18.98
C GLY A 26 1.37 -21.84 -19.60
N ALA A 27 0.05 -22.05 -19.57
CA ALA A 27 -0.97 -21.04 -19.84
C ALA A 27 -1.44 -20.32 -18.56
N VAL A 28 -0.87 -20.62 -17.40
CA VAL A 28 -1.08 -19.84 -16.16
C VAL A 28 0.26 -19.56 -15.44
N THR A 29 1.36 -19.50 -16.19
CA THR A 29 2.52 -18.68 -15.77
C THR A 29 2.31 -17.25 -16.26
N TYR A 30 1.15 -16.68 -15.95
CA TYR A 30 0.99 -15.24 -15.92
C TYR A 30 1.48 -14.80 -14.54
N ALA A 31 2.80 -14.77 -14.37
CA ALA A 31 3.44 -14.17 -13.21
C ALA A 31 3.21 -12.65 -13.30
N TRP A 32 1.98 -12.23 -13.07
CA TRP A 32 1.79 -10.89 -12.58
C TRP A 32 2.04 -10.96 -11.08
N TYR A 33 2.91 -10.05 -10.65
CA TYR A 33 2.99 -9.56 -9.28
C TYR A 33 3.83 -10.36 -8.31
N ILE A 34 5.11 -10.01 -8.30
CA ILE A 34 6.01 -10.27 -7.19
C ILE A 34 6.85 -9.00 -7.06
N TYR A 35 6.50 -8.09 -6.14
CA TYR A 35 7.45 -7.06 -5.67
C TYR A 35 8.50 -7.75 -4.83
N ASN A 36 9.80 -7.67 -5.12
CA ASN A 36 10.79 -8.26 -4.22
C ASN A 36 11.30 -7.20 -3.24
N ALA A 37 10.82 -7.22 -1.99
CA ALA A 37 11.37 -6.38 -0.93
C ALA A 37 12.72 -6.91 -0.40
N ASN A 38 13.36 -7.86 -1.10
CA ASN A 38 14.76 -8.22 -0.83
C ASN A 38 15.68 -7.09 -1.27
N ARG A 39 15.65 -5.97 -0.52
CA ARG A 39 16.79 -5.18 -0.04
C ARG A 39 16.36 -3.75 0.32
N HIS A 40 16.27 -3.53 1.63
CA HIS A 40 16.64 -2.31 2.37
C HIS A 40 15.60 -1.17 2.56
N ILE A 41 15.14 -1.10 3.82
CA ILE A 41 14.91 0.08 4.69
C ILE A 41 13.87 1.11 4.22
N THR A 42 12.74 1.13 4.93
CA THR A 42 11.79 2.24 4.94
C THR A 42 12.00 3.04 6.22
N ASP A 43 12.83 4.07 6.20
CA ASP A 43 13.07 4.92 7.37
C ASP A 43 11.82 5.80 7.59
N VAL A 44 11.10 5.66 8.71
CA VAL A 44 10.07 6.65 9.08
C VAL A 44 10.78 7.77 9.83
N LYS A 45 11.13 8.79 9.07
CA LYS A 45 11.75 10.01 9.59
C LYS A 45 10.66 10.95 10.02
N MET A 46 10.73 11.42 11.26
CA MET A 46 9.76 12.39 11.77
C MET A 46 10.47 13.67 12.12
N ALA A 47 9.80 14.78 11.81
CA ALA A 47 10.37 16.09 11.96
C ALA A 47 9.38 16.94 12.76
N ALA A 48 9.76 17.29 13.98
CA ALA A 48 8.89 18.00 14.92
C ALA A 48 9.08 19.50 14.77
N GLY A 49 7.98 20.27 14.88
CA GLY A 49 8.08 21.70 14.75
C GLY A 49 8.71 22.45 15.93
N THR A 50 9.01 23.74 15.78
CA THR A 50 9.60 24.59 16.82
C THR A 50 8.71 24.65 18.06
N GLY A 51 9.22 24.18 19.20
CA GLY A 51 8.51 24.21 20.49
C GLY A 51 7.63 22.98 20.79
N VAL A 52 7.62 21.97 19.92
CA VAL A 52 7.00 20.67 20.18
C VAL A 52 8.06 19.58 20.00
N THR A 53 8.19 18.65 20.95
CA THR A 53 8.90 17.40 20.67
C THR A 53 7.87 16.35 20.33
N PHE A 54 8.01 15.82 19.13
CA PHE A 54 7.20 14.74 18.61
C PHE A 54 8.01 13.47 18.62
N LEU A 55 7.38 12.39 19.07
CA LEU A 55 8.04 11.14 19.40
C LEU A 55 7.32 9.98 18.74
N ILE A 56 8.07 8.97 18.32
CA ILE A 56 7.59 7.75 17.70
C ILE A 56 8.25 6.53 18.30
N SER A 57 7.47 5.45 18.38
CA SER A 57 7.94 4.11 18.68
C SER A 57 7.24 3.08 17.79
N ASN A 58 7.89 1.93 17.58
CA ASN A 58 7.26 0.76 16.96
C ASN A 58 6.47 -0.08 17.99
N GLU A 59 6.58 0.25 19.28
CA GLU A 59 5.92 -0.47 20.36
C GLU A 59 5.28 0.52 21.34
N TYR A 60 4.12 0.15 21.89
CA TYR A 60 3.37 1.04 22.79
C TYR A 60 4.20 1.46 24.02
N ASP A 61 4.89 0.50 24.65
CA ASP A 61 5.76 0.69 25.82
C ASP A 61 7.26 0.72 25.46
N GLY A 62 7.59 0.90 24.17
CA GLY A 62 8.96 0.89 23.67
C GLY A 62 9.73 2.19 23.91
N GLU A 63 10.91 2.26 23.31
CA GLU A 63 11.71 3.49 23.27
C GLU A 63 11.10 4.48 22.27
N TYR A 64 10.96 5.74 22.68
CA TYR A 64 10.38 6.82 21.88
C TYR A 64 11.48 7.77 21.39
N LYS A 65 11.59 7.91 20.07
CA LYS A 65 12.62 8.71 19.39
C LYS A 65 11.98 9.68 18.40
N THR A 66 12.79 10.47 17.69
CA THR A 66 12.34 11.33 16.58
C THR A 66 12.28 10.60 15.24
N ASN A 67 12.63 9.33 15.19
CA ASN A 67 12.48 8.46 14.02
C ASN A 67 12.19 7.04 14.47
N ALA A 68 11.62 6.25 13.57
CA ALA A 68 11.50 4.82 13.75
C ALA A 68 11.81 4.13 12.43
N GLY A 69 12.69 3.13 12.46
CA GLY A 69 12.90 2.29 11.29
C GLY A 69 11.69 1.38 11.09
N LEU A 70 11.15 1.35 9.88
CA LEU A 70 10.27 0.29 9.44
C LEU A 70 11.05 -0.60 8.48
N SER A 71 11.19 -1.88 8.82
CA SER A 71 11.69 -2.86 7.88
C SER A 71 10.52 -3.65 7.33
N PHE A 72 10.30 -3.51 6.02
CA PHE A 72 9.49 -4.43 5.26
C PHE A 72 10.40 -5.37 4.47
N SER A 73 10.10 -6.66 4.56
CA SER A 73 10.70 -7.71 3.73
C SER A 73 9.56 -8.66 3.36
N GLY A 74 9.36 -8.93 2.07
CA GLY A 74 8.17 -9.59 1.56
C GLY A 74 7.92 -9.26 0.10
N LEU A 75 6.85 -9.82 -0.44
CA LEU A 75 6.36 -9.45 -1.75
C LEU A 75 5.02 -8.74 -1.58
N LEU A 76 4.80 -7.68 -2.35
CA LEU A 76 3.49 -7.05 -2.48
C LEU A 76 2.82 -7.65 -3.72
N ASP A 77 1.62 -8.17 -3.50
CA ASP A 77 0.70 -8.54 -4.56
C ASP A 77 -0.31 -7.40 -4.68
N PRO A 78 -0.76 -7.03 -5.89
CA PRO A 78 -1.77 -6.03 -6.05
C PRO A 78 -3.06 -6.48 -5.45
N VAL A 79 -3.58 -5.54 -4.70
CA VAL A 79 -4.81 -5.63 -3.98
C VAL A 79 -5.55 -4.33 -4.17
N SER A 80 -6.85 -4.34 -3.94
CA SER A 80 -7.67 -3.15 -4.08
C SER A 80 -8.68 -3.07 -2.95
N THR A 81 -8.96 -1.85 -2.51
CA THR A 81 -9.97 -1.53 -1.50
C THR A 81 -10.28 -0.04 -1.49
N ASP A 82 -11.55 0.31 -1.28
CA ASP A 82 -11.97 1.67 -0.89
C ASP A 82 -11.89 1.90 0.63
N ASN A 83 -11.66 0.85 1.42
CA ASN A 83 -11.60 0.94 2.87
C ASN A 83 -10.70 -0.16 3.48
N VAL A 84 -9.49 0.23 3.90
CA VAL A 84 -8.50 -0.71 4.47
C VAL A 84 -8.96 -1.44 5.75
N LEU A 85 -10.00 -0.95 6.44
CA LEU A 85 -10.57 -1.63 7.62
C LEU A 85 -11.50 -2.79 7.25
N ASN A 86 -12.07 -2.76 6.04
CA ASN A 86 -12.84 -3.88 5.48
C ASN A 86 -11.93 -4.95 4.86
N GLY A 87 -10.62 -4.69 4.80
CA GLY A 87 -9.63 -5.56 4.19
C GLY A 87 -9.44 -5.25 2.71
N PHE A 88 -8.82 -6.21 2.03
CA PHE A 88 -8.34 -6.07 0.66
C PHE A 88 -8.83 -7.24 -0.19
N GLN A 89 -9.04 -6.97 -1.47
CA GLN A 89 -9.37 -7.99 -2.47
C GLN A 89 -8.24 -8.11 -3.48
N LYS A 90 -7.96 -9.34 -3.93
CA LYS A 90 -7.00 -9.64 -4.99
C LYS A 90 -7.63 -10.41 -6.13
N VAL A 91 -7.04 -10.28 -7.31
CA VAL A 91 -7.49 -11.03 -8.50
C VAL A 91 -7.26 -12.53 -8.31
N THR A 92 -8.26 -13.32 -8.69
CA THR A 92 -8.22 -14.80 -8.71
C THR A 92 -8.52 -15.37 -10.09
N GLY A 93 -8.97 -14.53 -11.03
CA GLY A 93 -9.31 -14.97 -12.38
C GLY A 93 -9.60 -13.80 -13.33
N PHE A 94 -9.47 -14.12 -14.61
CA PHE A 94 -9.56 -13.18 -15.72
C PHE A 94 -10.61 -13.64 -16.73
N THR A 95 -11.14 -12.68 -17.49
CA THR A 95 -11.99 -12.92 -18.65
C THR A 95 -11.52 -12.10 -19.84
N GLY A 96 -11.98 -12.46 -21.04
CA GLY A 96 -11.65 -11.76 -22.28
C GLY A 96 -10.88 -12.61 -23.29
N GLY A 97 -10.09 -11.96 -24.15
CA GLY A 97 -9.43 -12.61 -25.29
C GLY A 97 -8.13 -13.35 -24.91
N THR A 98 -7.39 -13.79 -25.93
CA THR A 98 -6.14 -14.56 -25.74
C THR A 98 -4.88 -13.69 -25.69
N THR A 99 -5.01 -12.37 -25.83
CA THR A 99 -3.91 -11.42 -25.76
C THR A 99 -4.00 -10.58 -24.49
N GLN A 100 -2.86 -10.15 -23.96
CA GLN A 100 -2.78 -9.27 -22.78
C GLN A 100 -3.66 -8.04 -22.96
N ASP A 101 -3.79 -7.55 -24.20
CA ASP A 101 -4.60 -6.38 -24.53
C ASP A 101 -6.11 -6.61 -24.51
N SER A 102 -6.56 -7.80 -24.17
CA SER A 102 -7.97 -8.17 -24.18
C SER A 102 -8.40 -8.88 -22.90
N LEU A 103 -7.49 -9.03 -21.94
CA LEU A 103 -7.73 -9.68 -20.66
C LEU A 103 -8.05 -8.63 -19.60
N PHE A 104 -9.08 -8.91 -18.81
CA PHE A 104 -9.50 -8.09 -17.68
C PHE A 104 -9.66 -8.94 -16.43
N ALA A 105 -9.22 -8.42 -15.29
CA ALA A 105 -9.49 -8.98 -13.98
C ALA A 105 -11.01 -8.96 -13.75
N SER A 106 -11.58 -10.11 -13.42
CA SER A 106 -13.05 -10.27 -13.32
C SER A 106 -13.50 -11.17 -12.18
N MET A 107 -12.56 -11.89 -11.57
CA MET A 107 -12.81 -12.71 -10.40
C MET A 107 -11.85 -12.26 -9.32
N PHE A 108 -12.39 -12.05 -8.12
CA PHE A 108 -11.65 -11.52 -6.99
C PHE A 108 -11.92 -12.37 -5.75
N GLY A 109 -10.95 -12.41 -4.85
CA GLY A 109 -11.04 -13.08 -3.56
C GLY A 109 -10.40 -12.22 -2.49
N ALA A 110 -10.58 -12.60 -1.23
CA ALA A 110 -9.92 -11.93 -0.12
C ALA A 110 -8.40 -12.03 -0.26
N ALA A 111 -7.71 -10.90 -0.04
CA ALA A 111 -6.27 -10.86 0.06
C ALA A 111 -5.81 -11.37 1.44
N GLU A 112 -4.60 -11.92 1.47
CA GLU A 112 -3.93 -12.34 2.69
C GLU A 112 -3.00 -11.24 3.20
N HIS A 113 -2.61 -11.34 4.47
CA HIS A 113 -1.71 -10.36 5.08
C HIS A 113 -0.30 -10.35 4.45
N SER A 114 0.07 -11.39 3.71
CA SER A 114 1.31 -11.43 2.93
C SER A 114 1.27 -10.56 1.68
N ASP A 115 0.08 -10.18 1.22
CA ASP A 115 -0.11 -9.51 -0.08
C ASP A 115 0.15 -7.99 0.04
N TYR A 116 0.03 -7.43 1.23
CA TYR A 116 0.27 -6.02 1.53
C TYR A 116 1.10 -5.86 2.81
N TYR A 117 1.80 -4.74 2.94
CA TYR A 117 2.49 -4.43 4.18
C TYR A 117 1.54 -3.78 5.18
N LYS A 118 1.59 -4.23 6.44
CA LYS A 118 0.98 -3.53 7.57
C LYS A 118 1.96 -3.50 8.74
N THR A 119 2.02 -2.37 9.41
CA THR A 119 2.69 -2.22 10.71
C THR A 119 1.95 -1.20 11.57
N SER A 120 2.35 -1.07 12.84
CA SER A 120 1.80 -0.07 13.75
C SER A 120 2.91 0.83 14.28
N LEU A 121 2.64 2.13 14.29
CA LEU A 121 3.45 3.16 14.90
C LEU A 121 2.70 3.73 16.11
N TYR A 122 3.44 4.16 17.12
CA TYR A 122 2.90 4.81 18.29
C TYR A 122 3.48 6.21 18.40
N LEU A 123 2.61 7.21 18.29
CA LEU A 123 2.98 8.61 18.23
C LEU A 123 2.69 9.27 19.58
N ALA A 124 3.61 10.08 20.08
CA ALA A 124 3.45 10.81 21.35
C ALA A 124 4.13 12.18 21.28
N THR A 125 3.83 13.03 22.25
CA THR A 125 4.56 14.29 22.47
C THR A 125 5.01 14.38 23.92
N ASN A 126 6.13 15.07 24.19
CA ASN A 126 6.54 15.39 25.56
C ASN A 126 6.13 16.79 26.01
N SER A 127 5.35 17.50 25.19
CA SER A 127 5.03 18.93 25.34
C SER A 127 3.50 19.12 25.39
N ALA A 128 3.03 20.25 24.84
CA ALA A 128 1.61 20.55 24.65
C ALA A 128 0.94 19.58 23.67
N ALA A 129 -0.40 19.59 23.68
CA ALA A 129 -1.19 18.90 22.67
C ALA A 129 -0.72 19.30 21.26
N THR A 130 -0.61 18.30 20.39
CA THR A 130 0.05 18.43 19.09
C THR A 130 -0.81 17.76 18.03
N ASP A 131 -1.17 18.51 16.99
CA ASP A 131 -1.78 17.99 15.78
C ASP A 131 -0.70 17.45 14.85
N VAL A 132 -0.98 16.29 14.25
CA VAL A 132 -0.05 15.53 13.41
C VAL A 132 -0.51 15.58 11.96
N TYR A 133 0.44 15.83 11.07
CA TYR A 133 0.27 15.93 9.62
C TYR A 133 1.35 15.09 8.93
N LEU A 134 1.15 14.76 7.64
CA LEU A 134 2.25 14.36 6.76
C LEU A 134 2.85 15.61 6.12
N SER A 135 4.18 15.68 6.05
CA SER A 135 4.93 16.68 5.27
C SER A 135 5.52 16.10 3.99
N GLY A 136 5.50 14.77 3.84
CA GLY A 136 5.98 14.10 2.64
C GLY A 136 5.90 12.58 2.74
N ILE A 137 5.90 11.96 1.57
CA ILE A 137 6.20 10.55 1.36
C ILE A 137 7.42 10.55 0.42
N ASP A 138 8.61 10.26 0.96
CA ASP A 138 9.80 10.19 0.11
C ASP A 138 10.00 8.76 -0.36
N PHE A 139 10.51 8.60 -1.58
CA PHE A 139 10.88 7.30 -2.09
C PHE A 139 12.01 7.41 -3.09
N THR A 140 12.67 6.29 -3.34
CA THR A 140 13.68 6.18 -4.39
C THR A 140 13.33 4.98 -5.24
N GLU A 141 13.11 5.20 -6.54
CA GLU A 141 12.85 4.13 -7.50
C GLU A 141 14.09 3.25 -7.68
N GLN A 142 13.91 1.93 -7.75
CA GLN A 142 14.98 1.05 -8.21
C GLN A 142 15.16 1.16 -9.72
N ASP A 143 14.05 1.28 -10.45
CA ASP A 143 14.02 1.42 -11.91
C ASP A 143 13.12 2.59 -12.32
N PRO A 144 13.67 3.79 -12.53
CA PRO A 144 12.89 4.96 -12.94
C PRO A 144 12.15 4.80 -14.28
N ALA A 145 12.51 3.85 -15.13
CA ALA A 145 11.79 3.58 -16.37
C ALA A 145 10.50 2.77 -16.14
N ASN A 146 10.40 2.09 -15.00
CA ASN A 146 9.25 1.30 -14.55
C ASN A 146 8.90 1.72 -13.11
N PRO A 147 8.35 2.93 -12.92
CA PRO A 147 8.24 3.56 -11.61
C PRO A 147 7.14 2.92 -10.78
N ILE A 148 7.50 2.05 -9.84
CA ILE A 148 6.52 1.30 -9.04
C ILE A 148 5.73 2.21 -8.09
N SER A 149 6.28 3.37 -7.73
CA SER A 149 5.59 4.36 -6.89
C SER A 149 4.24 4.83 -7.46
N THR A 150 4.07 4.79 -8.78
CA THR A 150 2.84 5.21 -9.46
C THR A 150 1.64 4.31 -9.10
N ALA A 151 1.89 3.01 -8.87
CA ALA A 151 0.88 2.05 -8.44
C ALA A 151 0.83 1.84 -6.91
N LEU A 152 1.75 2.45 -6.14
CA LEU A 152 1.80 2.27 -4.68
C LEU A 152 0.87 3.23 -3.96
N ARG A 153 0.31 2.75 -2.86
CA ARG A 153 -0.52 3.52 -1.90
C ARG A 153 0.00 3.38 -0.49
N VAL A 154 -0.20 4.43 0.29
CA VAL A 154 0.02 4.44 1.74
C VAL A 154 -1.29 4.72 2.46
N GLY A 155 -1.74 3.77 3.26
CA GLY A 155 -2.91 3.91 4.12
C GLY A 155 -2.50 4.18 5.55
N LEU A 156 -3.18 5.12 6.22
CA LEU A 156 -3.03 5.40 7.64
C LEU A 156 -4.37 5.19 8.33
N VAL A 157 -4.39 4.38 9.38
CA VAL A 157 -5.54 4.26 10.31
C VAL A 157 -5.11 4.75 11.67
N THR A 158 -5.78 5.78 12.19
CA THR A 158 -5.47 6.38 13.49
C THR A 158 -6.46 5.93 14.55
N TYR A 159 -6.00 5.82 15.78
CA TYR A 159 -6.83 5.39 16.91
C TYR A 159 -6.92 6.46 18.00
N ALA A 160 -7.84 6.30 18.94
CA ALA A 160 -7.91 7.12 20.13
C ALA A 160 -6.66 6.92 21.00
N PRO A 161 -6.23 7.91 21.81
CA PRO A 161 -5.09 7.75 22.70
C PRO A 161 -5.25 6.55 23.65
N GLY A 162 -4.21 5.74 23.76
CA GLY A 162 -4.18 4.52 24.59
C GLY A 162 -4.08 3.24 23.78
N GLN A 163 -4.38 2.10 24.42
CA GLN A 163 -4.30 0.76 23.80
C GLN A 163 -5.63 0.28 23.20
N GLY A 164 -6.67 1.12 23.21
CA GLY A 164 -7.97 0.76 22.67
C GLY A 164 -8.00 0.76 21.13
N ASP A 165 -8.98 0.06 20.56
CA ASP A 165 -9.16 -0.08 19.10
C ASP A 165 -10.17 0.91 18.51
N THR A 166 -10.52 1.99 19.24
CA THR A 166 -11.41 3.03 18.72
C THR A 166 -10.72 3.81 17.60
N VAL A 167 -11.10 3.54 16.35
CA VAL A 167 -10.62 4.27 15.17
C VAL A 167 -11.11 5.72 15.21
N THR A 168 -10.22 6.65 14.89
CA THR A 168 -10.48 8.10 14.82
C THR A 168 -10.33 8.68 13.43
N GLY A 169 -9.71 7.95 12.51
CA GLY A 169 -9.50 8.39 11.14
C GLY A 169 -8.89 7.30 10.25
N GLN A 170 -9.14 7.43 8.96
CA GLN A 170 -8.56 6.61 7.90
C GLN A 170 -8.20 7.53 6.73
N TYR A 171 -7.01 7.35 6.18
CA TYR A 171 -6.48 8.19 5.12
C TYR A 171 -5.71 7.32 4.13
N VAL A 172 -5.93 7.51 2.84
CA VAL A 172 -5.18 6.81 1.79
C VAL A 172 -4.51 7.85 0.92
N PHE A 173 -3.20 7.70 0.73
CA PHE A 173 -2.38 8.58 -0.09
C PHE A 173 -1.86 7.84 -1.31
N GLU A 174 -1.89 8.50 -2.46
CA GLU A 174 -1.03 8.16 -3.58
C GLU A 174 0.43 8.42 -3.18
N VAL A 175 1.33 7.50 -3.53
CA VAL A 175 2.78 7.70 -3.28
C VAL A 175 3.37 8.65 -4.31
N SER A 176 2.95 8.56 -5.57
CA SER A 176 3.41 9.40 -6.67
C SER A 176 2.24 9.85 -7.52
N GLY A 177 2.28 11.11 -7.99
CA GLY A 177 1.34 11.64 -8.99
C GLY A 177 1.83 11.49 -10.43
N GLU A 178 2.99 10.86 -10.62
CA GLU A 178 3.49 10.49 -11.95
C GLU A 178 2.71 9.30 -12.51
N ARG A 179 2.88 9.01 -13.80
CA ARG A 179 2.23 7.88 -14.48
C ARG A 179 3.23 6.86 -14.99
N ASN A 180 2.83 5.59 -14.93
CA ASN A 180 3.57 4.51 -15.55
C ASN A 180 3.49 4.66 -17.08
N PRO A 181 4.62 4.63 -17.81
CA PRO A 181 4.61 4.70 -19.28
C PRO A 181 3.80 3.59 -19.97
N GLN A 182 3.54 2.47 -19.28
CA GLN A 182 2.73 1.36 -19.77
C GLN A 182 1.33 1.32 -19.14
N ALA A 183 0.90 2.41 -18.47
CA ALA A 183 -0.37 2.49 -17.77
C ALA A 183 -1.53 2.07 -18.66
N ARG A 184 -2.38 1.23 -18.07
CA ARG A 184 -3.54 0.66 -18.72
C ARG A 184 -4.50 0.08 -17.70
N TYR A 185 -5.76 0.51 -17.79
CA TYR A 185 -6.82 -0.08 -16.99
C TYR A 185 -7.02 -1.57 -17.29
N ASN A 186 -7.09 -2.36 -16.22
CA ASN A 186 -6.97 -3.82 -16.26
C ASN A 186 -8.16 -4.56 -15.61
N THR A 187 -9.18 -3.84 -15.13
CA THR A 187 -10.34 -4.39 -14.42
C THR A 187 -11.58 -4.42 -15.31
N LEU A 188 -12.38 -5.49 -15.23
CA LEU A 188 -13.52 -5.69 -16.13
C LEU A 188 -14.61 -4.66 -15.88
N ASP A 189 -14.98 -4.49 -14.62
CA ASP A 189 -15.89 -3.43 -14.22
C ASP A 189 -15.17 -2.08 -14.35
N GLY A 190 -15.83 -1.06 -14.89
CA GLY A 190 -15.19 0.23 -15.19
C GLY A 190 -14.36 0.30 -16.49
N LYS A 191 -14.24 -0.80 -17.26
CA LYS A 191 -13.42 -0.82 -18.50
C LYS A 191 -13.86 0.18 -19.57
N ASP A 192 -15.15 0.54 -19.58
CA ASP A 192 -15.75 1.48 -20.54
C ASP A 192 -15.84 2.91 -19.98
N ALA A 193 -15.37 3.12 -18.74
CA ALA A 193 -15.28 4.44 -18.14
C ALA A 193 -14.17 5.27 -18.81
N GLY A 194 -14.25 6.59 -18.69
CA GLY A 194 -13.20 7.47 -19.20
C GLY A 194 -11.91 7.32 -18.39
N GLU A 195 -10.76 7.62 -19.02
CA GLU A 195 -9.44 7.48 -18.38
C GLU A 195 -9.36 8.20 -17.03
N ASN A 196 -9.94 9.40 -16.92
CA ASN A 196 -9.98 10.14 -15.65
C ASN A 196 -10.71 9.35 -14.55
N GLU A 197 -11.83 8.72 -14.87
CA GLU A 197 -12.59 7.91 -13.90
C GLU A 197 -11.80 6.66 -13.50
N GLN A 198 -11.21 5.97 -14.47
CA GLN A 198 -10.45 4.74 -14.26
C GLN A 198 -9.30 4.89 -13.26
N ASN A 199 -8.72 6.09 -13.16
CA ASN A 199 -7.68 6.41 -12.19
C ASN A 199 -8.15 6.43 -10.73
N HIS A 200 -9.47 6.49 -10.51
CA HIS A 200 -10.09 6.56 -9.18
C HIS A 200 -10.88 5.29 -8.85
N LEU A 201 -10.94 4.31 -9.75
CA LEU A 201 -11.69 3.08 -9.51
C LEU A 201 -10.88 2.09 -8.68
N VAL A 202 -11.46 1.69 -7.56
CA VAL A 202 -10.97 0.62 -6.68
C VAL A 202 -12.10 -0.38 -6.42
N LEU A 203 -11.79 -1.56 -5.92
CA LEU A 203 -12.81 -2.55 -5.55
C LEU A 203 -13.62 -2.08 -4.34
N ASP A 204 -14.94 -2.21 -4.45
CA ASP A 204 -15.88 -2.02 -3.33
C ASP A 204 -15.62 -3.09 -2.27
N SER A 205 -15.04 -2.68 -1.14
CA SER A 205 -14.65 -3.54 -0.03
C SER A 205 -15.83 -4.19 0.69
N THR A 206 -17.06 -3.74 0.45
CA THR A 206 -18.28 -4.35 0.99
C THR A 206 -18.83 -5.48 0.12
N ARG A 207 -18.25 -5.67 -1.07
CA ARG A 207 -18.65 -6.66 -2.07
C ARG A 207 -17.51 -7.61 -2.39
N SER A 208 -17.83 -8.69 -3.09
CA SER A 208 -16.85 -9.71 -3.52
C SER A 208 -17.07 -10.16 -4.96
N ASP A 209 -17.76 -9.35 -5.76
CA ASP A 209 -18.16 -9.65 -7.14
C ASP A 209 -17.36 -8.88 -8.19
N GLY A 210 -16.31 -8.16 -7.77
CA GLY A 210 -15.47 -7.36 -8.65
C GLY A 210 -16.04 -5.99 -8.99
N THR A 211 -17.11 -5.56 -8.31
CA THR A 211 -17.64 -4.20 -8.47
C THR A 211 -16.59 -3.16 -8.08
N THR A 212 -16.42 -2.14 -8.90
CA THR A 212 -15.57 -0.98 -8.59
C THR A 212 -16.39 0.22 -8.15
N VAL A 213 -15.77 1.08 -7.35
CA VAL A 213 -16.31 2.34 -6.87
C VAL A 213 -15.27 3.45 -7.06
N HIS A 214 -15.76 4.67 -7.26
CA HIS A 214 -14.91 5.86 -7.30
C HIS A 214 -14.39 6.17 -5.89
N PHE A 215 -13.07 6.29 -5.76
CA PHE A 215 -12.38 6.55 -4.51
C PHE A 215 -11.26 7.58 -4.69
N ASP A 216 -11.50 8.78 -4.17
CA ASP A 216 -10.51 9.87 -4.17
C ASP A 216 -9.47 9.65 -3.08
N GLN A 217 -8.23 9.52 -3.52
CA GLN A 217 -7.08 9.38 -2.65
C GLN A 217 -6.47 10.75 -2.40
N LEU A 218 -5.84 10.89 -1.24
CA LEU A 218 -5.09 12.08 -0.90
C LEU A 218 -3.78 12.10 -1.70
N THR A 219 -3.32 13.30 -2.03
CA THR A 219 -2.09 13.49 -2.81
C THR A 219 -1.11 14.37 -2.05
N SER A 220 0.01 14.72 -2.69
CA SER A 220 0.98 15.66 -2.13
C SER A 220 0.40 17.06 -1.86
N ALA A 221 -0.74 17.40 -2.47
CA ALA A 221 -1.50 18.61 -2.14
C ALA A 221 -1.98 18.62 -0.68
N ASN A 222 -2.25 17.44 -0.11
CA ASN A 222 -2.73 17.27 1.27
C ASN A 222 -1.61 17.26 2.32
N PHE A 223 -0.35 17.27 1.91
CA PHE A 223 0.76 17.41 2.85
C PHE A 223 0.81 18.83 3.43
N CYS A 224 1.36 18.98 4.62
CA CYS A 224 1.76 20.27 5.17
C CYS A 224 3.15 20.69 4.65
N ASP A 225 3.45 21.97 4.70
CA ASP A 225 4.82 22.44 4.43
C ASP A 225 5.60 22.44 5.75
N TYR A 226 6.76 21.78 5.74
CA TYR A 226 7.64 21.70 6.90
C TYR A 226 9.02 22.24 6.56
N ASN A 227 9.48 23.23 7.33
CA ASN A 227 10.82 23.76 7.22
C ASN A 227 11.75 23.04 8.22
N GLU A 228 12.68 22.24 7.71
CA GLU A 228 13.57 21.42 8.56
C GLU A 228 14.54 22.25 9.42
N ASP A 229 14.97 23.41 8.92
CA ASP A 229 15.93 24.28 9.62
C ASP A 229 15.30 24.97 10.83
N THR A 230 14.02 25.33 10.72
CA THR A 230 13.29 26.12 11.72
C THR A 230 12.24 25.33 12.49
N GLY A 231 11.92 24.11 12.05
CA GLY A 231 10.78 23.35 12.56
C GLY A 231 9.42 24.04 12.33
N ILE A 232 9.27 24.96 11.38
CA ILE A 232 7.96 25.61 11.20
C ILE A 232 7.05 24.71 10.35
N VAL A 233 5.82 24.47 10.84
CA VAL A 233 4.74 23.78 10.11
C VAL A 233 3.72 24.80 9.60
N SER A 234 3.60 24.89 8.28
CA SER A 234 2.58 25.70 7.60
C SER A 234 1.52 24.79 6.98
N LEU A 235 0.25 25.18 7.12
CA LEU A 235 -0.88 24.41 6.62
C LEU A 235 -1.41 25.10 5.36
N LYS A 236 -1.63 24.32 4.31
CA LYS A 236 -2.35 24.71 3.10
C LYS A 236 -3.83 24.44 3.30
N GLU A 237 -4.68 24.99 2.43
CA GLU A 237 -6.13 24.75 2.48
C GLU A 237 -6.50 23.26 2.41
N ALA A 238 -5.82 22.52 1.54
CA ALA A 238 -6.04 21.08 1.37
C ALA A 238 -5.32 20.20 2.41
N THR A 239 -4.54 20.77 3.33
CA THR A 239 -3.73 19.98 4.27
C THR A 239 -4.62 19.11 5.17
N THR A 240 -4.32 17.80 5.20
CA THR A 240 -5.09 16.83 5.98
C THR A 240 -4.42 16.59 7.34
N LYS A 241 -5.18 16.85 8.41
CA LYS A 241 -4.77 16.43 9.76
C LYS A 241 -4.94 14.91 9.89
N ILE A 242 -3.90 14.23 10.34
CA ILE A 242 -3.91 12.77 10.55
C ILE A 242 -4.52 12.44 11.91
N CYS A 243 -3.97 13.01 13.00
CA CYS A 243 -4.49 12.82 14.35
C CYS A 243 -4.09 13.97 15.28
N SER A 244 -4.57 13.92 16.52
CA SER A 244 -4.16 14.84 17.59
C SER A 244 -3.60 14.03 18.76
N LEU A 245 -2.44 14.43 19.26
CA LEU A 245 -1.81 13.88 20.45
C LEU A 245 -2.22 14.68 21.69
N PRO A 246 -2.56 14.02 22.80
CA PRO A 246 -2.80 14.73 24.05
C PRO A 246 -1.51 15.37 24.57
N ALA A 247 -1.65 16.39 25.42
CA ALA A 247 -0.49 16.95 26.12
C ALA A 247 0.13 15.92 27.08
N ALA A 248 1.44 16.01 27.30
CA ALA A 248 2.10 15.22 28.34
C ALA A 248 1.62 15.68 29.74
N ALA A 249 1.30 14.72 30.60
CA ALA A 249 0.98 15.02 31.99
C ALA A 249 2.21 15.60 32.72
N LYS A 250 1.98 16.43 33.75
CA LYS A 250 3.08 17.03 34.52
C LYS A 250 3.99 15.96 35.10
N GLY A 251 5.29 16.03 34.76
CA GLY A 251 6.30 15.08 35.23
C GLY A 251 6.35 13.76 34.44
N ALA A 252 5.52 13.58 33.42
CA ALA A 252 5.63 12.46 32.48
C ALA A 252 6.64 12.77 31.38
N ASN A 253 7.34 11.74 30.92
CA ASN A 253 8.30 11.87 29.81
C ASN A 253 7.62 12.01 28.44
N ARG A 254 6.32 11.66 28.35
CA ARG A 254 5.49 11.72 27.14
C ARG A 254 4.01 11.69 27.46
N SER A 255 3.19 12.03 26.48
CA SER A 255 1.74 11.87 26.45
C SER A 255 1.33 10.41 26.34
N THR A 256 0.07 10.11 26.60
CA THR A 256 -0.54 8.85 26.18
C THR A 256 -0.36 8.71 24.67
N PRO A 257 0.26 7.63 24.17
CA PRO A 257 0.52 7.50 22.75
C PRO A 257 -0.75 7.21 21.96
N VAL A 258 -0.73 7.62 20.70
CA VAL A 258 -1.75 7.36 19.69
C VAL A 258 -1.20 6.32 18.72
N ARG A 259 -1.91 5.20 18.55
CA ARG A 259 -1.56 4.21 17.53
C ARG A 259 -1.93 4.73 16.14
N VAL A 260 -1.05 4.50 15.18
CA VAL A 260 -1.28 4.68 13.75
C VAL A 260 -0.86 3.41 13.03
N ASP A 261 -1.82 2.69 12.47
CA ASP A 261 -1.50 1.57 11.59
C ASP A 261 -1.14 2.13 10.21
N VAL A 262 -0.02 1.66 9.67
CA VAL A 262 0.48 2.02 8.36
C VAL A 262 0.30 0.82 7.43
N TYR A 263 -0.33 1.05 6.29
CA TYR A 263 -0.54 0.09 5.22
C TYR A 263 0.23 0.54 3.99
N VAL A 264 0.89 -0.38 3.29
CA VAL A 264 1.48 -0.12 1.97
C VAL A 264 1.09 -1.25 1.04
N TRP A 265 0.51 -0.91 -0.11
CA TRP A 265 0.09 -1.90 -1.10
C TRP A 265 0.25 -1.36 -2.53
N LEU A 266 0.21 -2.28 -3.49
CA LEU A 266 0.06 -1.98 -4.91
C LEU A 266 -1.44 -1.95 -5.23
N GLU A 267 -1.96 -0.81 -5.70
CA GLU A 267 -3.38 -0.67 -6.03
C GLU A 267 -3.68 -1.38 -7.35
N GLY A 268 -4.29 -2.56 -7.26
CA GLY A 268 -4.41 -3.48 -8.39
C GLY A 268 -5.39 -3.04 -9.48
N CYS A 269 -6.37 -2.19 -9.13
CA CYS A 269 -7.30 -1.61 -10.11
C CYS A 269 -6.75 -0.35 -10.78
N ASP A 270 -5.66 0.22 -10.25
CA ASP A 270 -5.05 1.42 -10.83
C ASP A 270 -4.46 1.11 -12.22
N PRO A 271 -4.69 1.96 -13.23
CA PRO A 271 -4.08 1.81 -14.54
C PRO A 271 -2.56 1.69 -14.52
N ASP A 272 -1.86 2.31 -13.57
CA ASP A 272 -0.41 2.23 -13.46
C ASP A 272 0.07 0.84 -12.98
N CYS A 273 -0.81 0.01 -12.42
CA CYS A 273 -0.49 -1.33 -11.96
C CYS A 273 -0.38 -2.32 -13.13
N THR A 274 0.72 -2.19 -13.89
CA THR A 274 0.97 -3.00 -15.10
C THR A 274 2.17 -3.92 -14.98
N ASN A 275 2.29 -4.83 -15.96
CA ASN A 275 3.18 -5.99 -15.92
C ASN A 275 4.67 -5.64 -15.87
N ASN A 276 5.03 -4.48 -16.42
CA ASN A 276 6.39 -3.97 -16.40
C ASN A 276 6.88 -3.61 -14.99
N LEU A 277 5.98 -3.44 -14.03
CA LEU A 277 6.33 -3.26 -12.63
C LEU A 277 6.63 -4.59 -11.92
N ALA A 278 6.37 -5.74 -12.56
CA ALA A 278 6.70 -7.03 -11.98
C ALA A 278 8.23 -7.14 -11.74
N ALA A 279 8.62 -7.59 -10.54
CA ALA A 279 10.01 -7.67 -10.10
C ALA A 279 10.76 -6.33 -9.99
N THR A 280 10.07 -5.18 -10.09
CA THR A 280 10.62 -3.88 -9.69
C THR A 280 10.44 -3.67 -8.17
N SER A 281 11.16 -2.68 -7.64
CA SER A 281 11.10 -2.36 -6.21
C SER A 281 11.38 -0.88 -5.95
N LEU A 282 11.13 -0.42 -4.72
CA LEU A 282 11.68 0.83 -4.22
C LEU A 282 13.00 0.52 -3.51
N GLN A 283 14.02 1.37 -3.71
CA GLN A 283 15.24 1.33 -2.91
C GLN A 283 14.99 1.84 -1.48
N SER A 284 13.99 2.71 -1.31
CA SER A 284 13.57 3.25 -0.03
C SER A 284 12.16 3.83 -0.16
N LEU A 285 11.40 3.79 0.93
CA LEU A 285 10.18 4.56 1.14
C LEU A 285 10.31 5.23 2.52
N ALA A 286 9.73 6.41 2.73
CA ALA A 286 9.79 7.09 4.01
C ALA A 286 8.55 7.95 4.20
N LEU A 287 7.91 7.81 5.37
CA LEU A 287 6.81 8.68 5.76
C LEU A 287 7.35 9.80 6.63
N ARG A 288 7.12 11.05 6.22
CA ARG A 288 7.50 12.23 7.00
C ARG A 288 6.29 12.79 7.70
N PHE A 289 6.28 12.66 9.02
CA PHE A 289 5.28 13.31 9.86
C PHE A 289 5.80 14.62 10.42
N ALA A 290 4.89 15.59 10.55
CA ALA A 290 5.13 16.88 11.15
C ALA A 290 4.12 17.19 12.26
N GLY A 291 4.61 17.73 13.37
CA GLY A 291 3.80 18.12 14.53
C GLY A 291 3.63 19.63 14.62
N LYS A 292 2.39 20.10 14.75
CA LYS A 292 2.06 21.50 15.04
C LYS A 292 1.28 21.56 16.35
N ARG A 293 1.65 22.49 17.23
CA ARG A 293 0.91 22.70 18.48
C ARG A 293 -0.57 22.97 18.17
N SER A 294 -1.47 22.23 18.81
CA SER A 294 -2.93 22.37 18.70
C SER A 294 -3.41 23.69 19.30
#